data_AF-D8TBZ2-F1
#
_entry.id   AF-D8TBZ2-F1
#
_cell.length_a   1.000
_cell.length_b   1.000
_cell.length_c   1.000
_cell.angle_alpha   90.00
_cell.angle_beta   90.00
_cell.angle_gamma   90.00
#
_symmetry.space_group_name_H-M   'P 1'
#
loop_
_entity.id
_entity.type
_entity.pdbx_description
1 polymer ?
#
loop_
_entity_poly.entity_id
_entity_poly.type
_entity_poly.pdbx_seq_one_letter_code
_entity_poly.pdbx_strand_id
1 'polypeptide(L)'
;MPGFLEIIDSFCTKDSEVATSSSFKPEHRQSVLYHLCSPEDVELGNLLVKPNPLLPPSEIAVEYTKEKYGSIPRYYIKGIHDVLMPVAMQDYLLENNPPDGVLELPSDHSPFFSTPDALVEALSSIATSLK
;
A
#
# COMPACT_ATOMS: atom_id res chain seq x y z
N MET A 1 -7.32 7.74 -15.13
CA MET A 1 -6.42 6.65 -14.74
C MET A 1 -6.93 5.39 -15.42
N PRO A 2 -6.07 4.52 -15.97
CA PRO A 2 -6.51 3.22 -16.49
C PRO A 2 -7.26 2.45 -15.40
N GLY A 3 -8.18 1.57 -15.78
CA GLY A 3 -8.86 0.71 -14.80
C GLY A 3 -7.85 -0.18 -14.05
N PHE A 4 -8.14 -0.55 -12.80
CA PHE A 4 -7.21 -1.39 -12.00
C PHE A 4 -6.79 -2.68 -12.73
N LEU A 5 -7.72 -3.30 -13.47
CA LEU A 5 -7.42 -4.49 -14.28
C LEU A 5 -6.51 -4.23 -15.49
N GLU A 6 -6.40 -2.98 -15.95
CA GLU A 6 -5.56 -2.61 -17.09
C GLU A 6 -4.09 -2.50 -16.69
N ILE A 7 -3.81 -2.22 -15.42
CA ILE A 7 -2.44 -1.99 -14.89
C ILE A 7 -1.81 -3.23 -14.23
N ILE A 8 -2.53 -4.35 -14.18
CA ILE A 8 -2.07 -5.59 -13.56
C ILE A 8 -1.95 -6.72 -14.60
N ASP A 9 -0.94 -7.57 -14.44
CA ASP A 9 -0.89 -8.90 -15.00
C ASP A 9 -1.41 -9.90 -13.98
N SER A 10 -2.19 -10.86 -14.46
CA SER A 10 -2.75 -11.96 -13.65
C SER A 10 -2.11 -13.28 -14.07
N PHE A 11 -1.76 -14.10 -13.09
CA PHE A 11 -1.07 -15.37 -13.30
C PHE A 11 -1.86 -16.50 -12.67
N CYS A 12 -2.05 -17.57 -13.44
CA CYS A 12 -2.56 -18.84 -12.94
C CYS A 12 -1.37 -19.72 -12.52
N THR A 13 -1.36 -20.21 -11.28
CA THR A 13 -0.37 -21.19 -10.82
C THR A 13 -0.96 -22.58 -10.83
N LYS A 14 -0.16 -23.59 -11.22
CA LYS A 14 -0.60 -24.99 -11.37
C LYS A 14 -1.73 -25.10 -12.40
N ASP A 15 -2.70 -25.99 -12.17
CA ASP A 15 -3.84 -26.27 -13.06
C ASP A 15 -5.06 -25.37 -12.76
N SER A 16 -4.87 -24.23 -12.10
CA SER A 16 -5.97 -23.31 -11.79
C SER A 16 -6.47 -22.61 -13.04
N GLU A 17 -7.78 -22.67 -13.31
CA GLU A 17 -8.43 -21.90 -14.37
C GLU A 17 -8.69 -20.43 -13.98
N VAL A 18 -8.52 -20.10 -12.69
CA VAL A 18 -8.67 -18.75 -12.14
C VAL A 18 -7.30 -18.21 -11.72
N ALA A 19 -7.07 -16.91 -11.93
CA ALA A 19 -5.84 -16.25 -11.51
C ALA A 19 -5.64 -16.37 -9.99
N THR A 20 -4.45 -16.84 -9.59
CA THR A 20 -4.07 -17.07 -8.18
C THR A 20 -3.05 -16.05 -7.68
N SER A 21 -2.47 -15.24 -8.57
CA SER A 21 -1.58 -14.15 -8.23
C SER A 21 -1.63 -13.04 -9.29
N SER A 22 -1.18 -11.84 -8.94
CA SER A 22 -1.09 -10.71 -9.85
C SER A 22 0.13 -9.85 -9.56
N SER A 23 0.59 -9.09 -10.54
CA SER A 23 1.66 -8.10 -10.40
C SER A 23 1.32 -6.86 -11.19
N PHE A 24 1.82 -5.69 -10.79
CA PHE A 24 1.73 -4.51 -11.64
C PHE A 24 2.57 -4.72 -12.91
N LYS A 25 1.98 -4.40 -14.07
CA LYS A 25 2.66 -4.47 -15.36
C LYS A 25 3.91 -3.57 -15.34
N PRO A 26 5.06 -4.02 -15.87
CA PRO A 26 6.31 -3.26 -15.84
C PRO A 26 6.16 -1.80 -16.31
N GLU A 27 5.42 -1.58 -17.40
CA GLU A 27 5.17 -0.26 -17.98
C GLU A 27 4.36 0.68 -17.09
N HIS A 28 3.64 0.16 -16.08
CA HIS A 28 2.83 0.95 -15.17
C HIS A 28 3.49 1.16 -13.80
N ARG A 29 4.44 0.30 -13.38
CA ARG A 29 5.08 0.34 -12.05
C ARG A 29 5.61 1.71 -11.67
N GLN A 30 6.35 2.37 -12.56
CA GLN A 30 6.88 3.70 -12.27
C GLN A 30 5.74 4.69 -12.02
N SER A 31 4.76 4.75 -12.93
CA SER A 31 3.66 5.71 -12.81
C SER A 31 2.77 5.49 -11.58
N VAL A 32 2.61 4.24 -11.12
CA VAL A 32 1.67 3.92 -10.03
C VAL A 32 2.34 3.73 -8.68
N LEU A 33 3.57 3.22 -8.62
CA LEU A 33 4.27 2.91 -7.37
C LEU A 33 5.40 3.89 -7.03
N TYR A 34 6.07 4.45 -8.05
CA TYR A 34 7.39 5.07 -7.89
C TYR A 34 7.54 6.42 -8.62
N HIS A 35 6.45 7.16 -8.84
CA HIS A 35 6.48 8.34 -9.72
C HIS A 35 7.20 9.54 -9.11
N LEU A 36 7.51 9.51 -7.81
CA LEU A 36 8.36 10.49 -7.12
C LEU A 36 9.74 9.92 -6.75
N CYS A 37 10.04 8.68 -7.12
CA CYS A 37 11.30 8.02 -6.79
C CYS A 37 12.42 8.33 -7.78
N SER A 38 13.66 8.08 -7.36
CA SER A 38 14.84 8.18 -8.23
C SER A 38 14.82 7.10 -9.33
N PRO A 39 15.48 7.31 -10.49
CA PRO A 39 15.63 6.27 -11.51
C PRO A 39 16.26 4.97 -10.97
N GLU A 40 17.20 5.09 -10.04
CA GLU A 40 17.87 3.96 -9.40
C GLU A 40 16.91 3.12 -8.55
N ASP A 41 16.04 3.77 -7.77
CA ASP A 41 15.03 3.09 -6.97
C ASP A 41 13.92 2.47 -7.84
N VAL A 42 13.55 3.14 -8.94
CA VAL A 42 12.62 2.60 -9.93
C VAL A 42 13.18 1.31 -10.54
N GLU A 43 14.45 1.32 -10.94
CA GLU A 43 15.11 0.13 -11.50
C GLU A 43 15.21 -0.99 -10.46
N LEU A 44 15.60 -0.67 -9.23
CA LEU A 44 15.62 -1.62 -8.13
C LEU A 44 14.24 -2.25 -7.89
N GLY A 45 13.18 -1.42 -7.86
CA GLY A 45 11.80 -1.87 -7.75
C GLY A 45 11.42 -2.81 -8.90
N ASN A 46 11.75 -2.45 -10.13
CA ASN A 46 11.45 -3.28 -11.30
C ASN A 46 12.11 -4.66 -11.27
N LEU A 47 13.34 -4.75 -10.75
CA LEU A 47 14.07 -6.02 -10.61
C LEU A 47 13.53 -6.90 -9.48
N LEU A 48 12.91 -6.32 -8.46
CA LEU A 48 12.50 -7.02 -7.24
C LEU A 48 11.00 -7.34 -7.14
N VAL A 49 10.13 -6.60 -7.85
CA VAL A 49 8.68 -6.83 -7.83
C VAL A 49 8.37 -8.25 -8.32
N LYS A 50 7.58 -8.98 -7.53
CA LYS A 50 7.09 -10.33 -7.83
C LYS A 50 5.56 -10.36 -7.77
N PRO A 51 4.91 -11.35 -8.40
CA PRO A 51 3.46 -11.54 -8.24
C PRO A 51 3.07 -11.74 -6.78
N ASN A 52 2.04 -11.01 -6.34
CA ASN A 52 1.38 -11.15 -5.05
C ASN A 52 0.17 -12.09 -5.18
N PRO A 53 -0.08 -13.02 -4.23
CA PRO A 53 -1.26 -13.88 -4.25
C PRO A 53 -2.58 -13.09 -4.31
N LEU A 54 -3.49 -13.53 -5.17
CA LEU A 54 -4.88 -13.09 -5.20
C LEU A 54 -5.66 -14.01 -4.26
N LEU A 55 -5.86 -13.57 -3.03
CA LEU A 55 -6.71 -14.30 -2.08
C LEU A 55 -8.17 -13.87 -2.28
N PRO A 56 -9.13 -14.82 -2.39
CA PRO A 56 -10.54 -14.48 -2.42
C PRO A 56 -10.94 -13.73 -1.14
N PRO A 57 -11.77 -12.67 -1.20
CA PRO A 57 -12.22 -11.96 0.01
C PRO A 57 -12.84 -12.90 1.08
N SER A 58 -13.48 -13.98 0.65
CA SER A 58 -14.02 -15.03 1.53
C SER A 58 -12.95 -15.82 2.29
N GLU A 59 -11.73 -15.91 1.76
CA GLU A 59 -10.59 -16.58 2.42
C GLU A 59 -9.80 -15.61 3.32
N ILE A 60 -9.98 -14.29 3.13
CA ILE A 60 -9.39 -13.23 3.97
C ILE A 60 -10.36 -12.76 5.07
N ALA A 61 -11.56 -13.36 5.18
CA ALA A 61 -12.56 -12.95 6.16
C ALA A 61 -12.08 -13.24 7.58
N VAL A 62 -11.48 -12.24 8.22
CA VAL A 62 -11.07 -12.25 9.62
C VAL A 62 -12.04 -11.36 10.40
N GLU A 63 -12.58 -11.90 11.49
CA GLU A 63 -13.38 -11.12 12.44
C GLU A 63 -12.46 -10.37 13.41
N TYR A 64 -12.57 -9.05 13.43
CA TYR A 64 -11.86 -8.20 14.38
C TYR A 64 -12.73 -7.90 15.59
N THR A 65 -12.17 -7.99 16.79
CA THR A 65 -12.88 -7.65 18.04
C THR A 65 -12.30 -6.40 18.68
N LYS A 66 -13.14 -5.68 19.44
CA LYS A 66 -12.70 -4.48 20.16
C LYS A 66 -11.67 -4.82 21.24
N GLU A 67 -11.80 -5.98 21.87
CA GLU A 67 -10.96 -6.42 22.98
C GLU A 67 -9.53 -6.80 22.52
N LYS A 68 -9.38 -7.26 21.27
CA LYS A 68 -8.09 -7.69 20.71
C LYS A 68 -7.56 -6.71 19.67
N TYR A 69 -8.22 -6.59 18.53
CA TYR A 69 -7.77 -5.70 17.47
C TYR A 69 -7.90 -4.23 17.87
N GLY A 70 -9.05 -3.88 18.47
CA GLY A 70 -9.32 -2.51 18.90
C GLY A 70 -8.54 -2.05 20.13
N SER A 71 -7.78 -2.93 20.80
CA SER A 71 -6.94 -2.56 21.94
C SER A 71 -5.51 -2.17 21.54
N ILE A 72 -5.11 -2.41 20.29
CA ILE A 72 -3.80 -2.00 19.78
C ILE A 72 -3.89 -0.56 19.26
N PRO A 73 -3.01 0.36 19.70
CA PRO A 73 -2.92 1.70 19.12
C PRO A 73 -2.61 1.63 17.63
N ARG A 74 -3.37 2.35 16.81
CA ARG A 74 -3.22 2.38 15.35
C ARG A 74 -2.93 3.79 14.89
N TYR A 75 -1.96 3.90 14.00
CA TYR A 75 -1.64 5.13 13.29
C TYR A 75 -1.67 4.85 11.79
N TYR A 76 -2.10 5.83 11.02
CA TYR A 76 -2.09 5.77 9.56
C TYR A 76 -1.17 6.84 9.00
N ILE A 77 -0.30 6.47 8.07
CA ILE A 77 0.56 7.40 7.34
C ILE A 77 -0.01 7.53 5.93
N LYS A 78 -0.54 8.72 5.62
CA LYS A 78 -1.21 9.05 4.37
C LYS A 78 -0.21 9.60 3.37
N GLY A 79 -0.11 8.98 2.19
CA GLY A 79 0.70 9.48 1.07
C GLY A 79 -0.13 10.44 0.22
N ILE A 80 0.15 11.74 0.28
CA ILE A 80 -0.70 12.75 -0.41
C ILE A 80 -0.51 12.79 -1.92
N HIS A 81 0.56 12.18 -2.45
CA HIS A 81 0.79 12.03 -3.89
C HIS A 81 0.55 10.60 -4.37
N ASP A 82 0.08 9.70 -3.51
CA ASP A 82 -0.25 8.33 -3.91
C ASP A 82 -1.37 8.30 -4.95
N VAL A 83 -1.05 7.77 -6.14
CA VAL A 83 -2.00 7.61 -7.24
C VAL A 83 -2.67 6.24 -7.24
N LEU A 84 -2.04 5.23 -6.64
CA LEU A 84 -2.62 3.90 -6.52
C LEU A 84 -3.70 3.87 -5.43
N MET A 85 -3.46 4.57 -4.33
CA MET A 85 -4.41 4.85 -3.25
C MET A 85 -4.66 6.36 -3.19
N PRO A 86 -5.53 6.93 -4.05
CA PRO A 86 -5.84 8.35 -4.02
C PRO A 86 -6.31 8.80 -2.64
N VAL A 87 -6.01 10.05 -2.28
CA VAL A 87 -6.40 10.65 -0.98
C VAL A 87 -7.85 10.38 -0.60
N ALA A 88 -8.79 10.51 -1.55
CA ALA A 88 -10.21 10.23 -1.29
C ALA A 88 -10.49 8.78 -0.88
N MET A 89 -9.73 7.81 -1.40
CA MET A 89 -9.83 6.41 -0.99
C MET A 89 -9.20 6.20 0.40
N GLN A 90 -8.06 6.84 0.68
CA GLN A 90 -7.45 6.80 2.01
C GLN A 90 -8.41 7.39 3.05
N ASP A 91 -9.02 8.54 2.77
CA ASP A 91 -9.99 9.20 3.65
C ASP A 91 -11.24 8.32 3.89
N TYR A 92 -11.76 7.67 2.85
CA TYR A 92 -12.84 6.70 3.00
C TYR A 92 -12.47 5.54 3.96
N LEU A 93 -11.24 5.02 3.87
CA LEU A 93 -10.77 3.98 4.80
C LEU A 93 -10.68 4.49 6.24
N LEU A 94 -10.20 5.72 6.43
CA LEU A 94 -10.07 6.35 7.74
C LEU A 94 -11.43 6.62 8.38
N GLU A 95 -12.43 7.04 7.61
CA GLU A 95 -13.81 7.25 8.09
C GLU A 95 -14.46 5.94 8.55
N ASN A 96 -14.26 4.85 7.80
CA ASN A 96 -14.87 3.55 8.11
C ASN A 96 -14.11 2.77 9.19
N ASN A 97 -12.85 3.11 9.46
CA ASN A 97 -12.02 2.43 10.45
C ASN A 97 -11.02 3.38 11.14
N PRO A 98 -11.49 4.31 12.01
CA PRO A 98 -10.67 5.39 12.53
C PRO A 98 -9.45 4.93 13.36
N PRO A 99 -8.22 5.38 13.05
CA PRO A 99 -7.04 5.15 13.87
C PRO A 99 -6.95 6.17 15.04
N ASP A 100 -5.99 5.97 15.95
CA ASP A 100 -5.68 6.90 17.03
C ASP A 100 -4.93 8.16 16.55
N GLY A 101 -4.29 8.08 15.39
CA GLY A 101 -3.61 9.21 14.76
C GLY A 101 -3.41 9.04 13.26
N VAL A 102 -3.34 10.16 12.55
CA VAL A 102 -3.05 10.22 11.12
C VAL A 102 -1.92 11.21 10.90
N LEU A 103 -0.91 10.79 10.14
CA LEU A 103 0.18 11.63 9.67
C LEU A 103 0.11 11.69 8.15
N GLU A 104 0.52 12.81 7.56
CA GLU A 104 0.57 12.99 6.11
C GLU A 104 2.01 13.17 5.66
N LEU A 105 2.39 12.48 4.58
CA LEU A 105 3.69 12.59 3.94
C LEU A 105 3.52 12.98 2.47
N PRO A 106 4.39 13.86 1.92
CA PRO A 106 4.44 14.20 0.50
C PRO A 106 5.04 13.05 -0.34
N SER A 107 4.51 11.84 -0.16
CA SER A 107 4.96 10.58 -0.73
C SER A 107 4.05 10.11 -1.85
N ASP A 108 4.65 9.37 -2.80
CA ASP A 108 3.93 8.45 -3.66
C ASP A 108 3.51 7.18 -2.87
N HIS A 109 3.22 6.08 -3.57
CA HIS A 109 2.86 4.81 -2.93
C HIS A 109 4.02 4.16 -2.16
N SER A 110 5.26 4.64 -2.36
CA SER A 110 6.48 4.05 -1.83
C SER A 110 7.25 5.06 -0.95
N PRO A 111 6.74 5.44 0.23
CA PRO A 111 7.37 6.43 1.11
C PRO A 111 8.78 6.05 1.57
N PHE A 112 9.10 4.76 1.54
CA PHE A 112 10.43 4.24 1.84
C PHE A 112 11.46 4.54 0.73
N PHE A 113 11.03 4.96 -0.46
CA PHE A 113 11.89 5.44 -1.55
C PHE A 113 11.68 6.93 -1.82
N SER A 114 10.43 7.41 -1.93
CA SER A 114 10.17 8.80 -2.33
C SER A 114 10.41 9.82 -1.22
N THR A 115 10.17 9.47 0.05
CA THR A 115 10.38 10.37 1.20
C THR A 115 10.92 9.65 2.45
N PRO A 116 12.06 8.94 2.37
CA PRO A 116 12.54 8.07 3.44
C PRO A 116 12.80 8.80 4.76
N ASP A 117 13.40 9.99 4.72
CA ASP A 117 13.69 10.77 5.94
C ASP A 117 12.41 11.20 6.65
N ALA A 118 11.43 11.71 5.91
CA ALA A 118 10.13 12.10 6.47
C ALA A 118 9.36 10.88 7.02
N LEU A 119 9.50 9.71 6.39
CA LEU A 119 8.95 8.46 6.91
C LEU A 119 9.62 8.07 8.24
N VAL A 120 10.94 8.17 8.35
CA VAL A 120 11.68 7.89 9.59
C VAL A 120 11.26 8.83 10.71
N GLU A 121 11.11 10.13 10.42
CA GLU A 121 10.64 11.12 11.38
C GLU A 121 9.21 10.81 11.86
N ALA A 122 8.30 10.49 10.93
CA ALA A 122 6.92 10.12 11.25
C ALA A 122 6.86 8.87 12.15
N LEU A 123 7.60 7.82 11.79
CA LEU A 123 7.68 6.59 12.60
C LEU A 123 8.29 6.85 13.98
N SER A 124 9.33 7.69 14.07
CA SER A 124 9.97 8.06 15.34
C SER A 124 9.02 8.86 16.24
N SER A 125 8.24 9.75 15.64
CA SER A 125 7.19 10.51 16.35
C SER A 125 6.13 9.58 16.91
N ILE A 126 5.65 8.62 16.12
CA ILE A 126 4.68 7.61 16.57
C ILE A 126 5.28 6.78 17.72
N ALA A 127 6.50 6.28 17.56
CA ALA A 127 7.16 5.48 18.59
C ALA A 127 7.28 6.22 19.93
N THR A 128 7.50 7.54 19.89
CA THR A 128 7.59 8.38 21.08
C THR A 128 6.22 8.70 21.70
N SER A 129 5.14 8.64 20.92
CA SER A 129 3.77 8.89 21.41
C SER A 129 3.08 7.65 21.99
N LEU A 130 3.61 6.44 21.73
CA LEU A 130 3.14 5.20 22.33
C LEU A 130 3.47 5.19 23.84
N LYS A 131 2.46 4.91 24.66
CA LYS A 131 2.59 4.79 26.12
C LYS A 131 2.77 3.34 26.56
#